data_AF-A0A7Y1SXK9-F1
#
_entry.id   AF-A0A7Y1SXK9-F1
#
_cell.length_a   1.000
_cell.length_b   1.000
_cell.length_c   1.000
_cell.angle_alpha   90.00
_cell.angle_beta   90.00
_cell.angle_gamma   90.00
#
_symmetry.space_group_name_H-M   'P 1'
#
loop_
_entity.id
_entity.type
_entity.pdbx_description
1 polymer ?
#
loop_
_entity_poly.entity_id
_entity_poly.type
_entity_poly.pdbx_seq_one_letter_code
_entity_poly.pdbx_strand_id
1 'polypeptide(L)'
;PVDHVPEPAITIEVVESEVRPVFFPSGHWRAVFDGTATAGMSVRPLKRDDVIELGAGGHKPVSEVLAEAGIGALDRKDWPVLEVDGRIAWVPGCRTAPWSWVRDTSTSYRYASAHIQE
;
A
#
# COMPACT_ATOMS: atom_id res chain seq x y z
N PRO A 1 -26.76 20.95 2.08
CA PRO A 1 -26.29 19.80 1.28
C PRO A 1 -25.21 19.07 2.06
N VAL A 2 -25.56 17.91 2.64
CA VAL A 2 -24.53 17.01 3.14
C VAL A 2 -23.85 16.41 1.91
N ASP A 3 -22.61 16.82 1.65
CA ASP A 3 -21.79 16.17 0.63
C ASP A 3 -21.67 14.71 1.04
N HIS A 4 -22.37 13.84 0.32
CA HIS A 4 -22.23 12.40 0.49
C HIS A 4 -20.88 12.05 -0.12
N VAL A 5 -19.83 12.05 0.71
CA VAL A 5 -18.54 11.48 0.30
C VAL A 5 -18.81 9.99 0.07
N PRO A 6 -18.67 9.48 -1.17
CA PRO A 6 -18.85 8.05 -1.41
C PRO A 6 -17.83 7.28 -0.57
N GLU A 7 -18.27 6.22 0.09
CA GLU A 7 -17.35 5.33 0.81
C GLU A 7 -16.37 4.71 -0.19
N PRO A 8 -15.08 4.60 0.18
CA PRO A 8 -14.09 4.04 -0.73
C PRO A 8 -14.39 2.55 -0.96
N ALA A 9 -14.41 2.15 -2.23
CA ALA A 9 -14.63 0.75 -2.62
C ALA A 9 -13.59 -0.21 -2.04
N ILE A 10 -12.42 0.32 -1.63
CA ILE A 10 -11.36 -0.43 -0.96
C ILE A 10 -10.96 0.32 0.31
N THR A 11 -11.01 -0.36 1.45
CA THR A 11 -10.52 0.16 2.73
C THR A 11 -9.21 -0.51 3.11
N ILE A 12 -8.26 0.24 3.67
CA ILE A 12 -7.00 -0.29 4.21
C ILE A 12 -7.00 -0.15 5.73
N GLU A 13 -6.82 -1.26 6.42
CA GLU A 13 -6.56 -1.30 7.86
C GLU A 13 -5.05 -1.48 8.09
N VAL A 14 -4.48 -0.74 9.06
CA VAL A 14 -3.08 -0.87 9.47
C VAL A 14 -3.00 -1.10 10.98
N VAL A 15 -2.30 -2.15 11.39
CA VAL A 15 -2.10 -2.53 12.78
C VAL A 15 -0.60 -2.56 13.09
N GLU A 16 -0.19 -1.85 14.14
CA GLU A 16 1.20 -1.86 14.62
C GLU A 16 1.45 -3.07 15.53
N SER A 17 2.66 -3.62 15.47
CA SER A 17 3.08 -4.74 16.31
C SER A 17 4.59 -4.69 16.56
N GLU A 18 5.00 -5.06 17.77
CA GLU A 18 6.41 -5.31 18.12
C GLU A 18 6.80 -6.79 17.96
N VAL A 19 5.81 -7.67 17.73
CA VAL A 19 6.04 -9.11 17.57
C VAL A 19 6.46 -9.39 16.13
N ARG A 20 7.62 -10.05 15.97
CA ARG A 20 8.13 -10.44 14.65
C ARG A 20 7.13 -11.33 13.90
N PRO A 21 6.81 -11.02 12.63
CA PRO A 21 5.97 -11.87 11.82
C PRO A 21 6.59 -13.25 11.65
N VAL A 22 5.85 -14.28 12.06
CA VAL A 22 6.24 -15.68 11.82
C VAL A 22 5.97 -16.08 10.37
N PHE A 23 5.03 -15.37 9.71
CA PHE A 23 4.70 -15.51 8.29
C PHE A 23 4.59 -14.13 7.65
N PHE A 24 5.18 -14.00 6.46
CA PHE A 24 4.97 -12.84 5.61
C PHE A 24 3.77 -13.14 4.70
N PRO A 25 2.69 -12.35 4.77
CA PRO A 25 1.53 -12.57 3.91
C PRO A 25 1.97 -12.59 2.45
N SER A 26 1.69 -13.70 1.77
CA SER A 26 1.96 -13.89 0.35
C SER A 26 0.84 -13.33 -0.55
N GLY A 27 -0.24 -12.81 0.04
CA GLY A 27 -1.38 -12.27 -0.69
C GLY A 27 -1.18 -10.81 -1.06
N HIS A 28 -1.47 -10.43 -2.31
CA HIS A 28 -1.34 -9.05 -2.79
C HIS A 28 -2.22 -8.02 -2.04
N TRP A 29 -3.17 -8.49 -1.23
CA TRP A 29 -4.09 -7.69 -0.40
C TRP A 29 -3.68 -7.57 1.07
N ARG A 30 -2.57 -8.21 1.48
CA ARG A 30 -2.00 -8.06 2.82
C ARG A 30 -0.51 -7.85 2.72
N ALA A 31 0.04 -6.96 3.54
CA ALA A 31 1.46 -6.66 3.53
C ALA A 31 1.97 -6.44 4.94
N VAL A 32 3.27 -6.68 5.14
CA VAL A 32 3.97 -6.32 6.38
C VAL A 32 5.13 -5.43 6.03
N PHE A 33 5.27 -4.36 6.80
CA PHE A 33 6.29 -3.33 6.62
C PHE A 33 7.18 -3.22 7.86
N ASP A 34 8.40 -2.75 7.65
CA ASP A 34 9.26 -2.29 8.73
C ASP A 34 8.61 -1.09 9.43
N GLY A 35 8.36 -1.22 10.73
CA GLY A 35 7.66 -0.23 11.54
C GLY A 35 8.47 1.05 11.81
N THR A 36 9.79 1.02 11.67
CA THR A 36 10.60 2.23 11.82
C THR A 36 10.63 3.01 10.50
N ALA A 37 10.92 2.33 9.40
CA ALA A 37 11.00 2.88 8.06
C ALA A 37 9.65 3.42 7.55
N THR A 38 8.55 2.94 8.11
CA THR A 38 7.20 3.38 7.74
C THR A 38 6.48 4.20 8.80
N ALA A 39 7.23 4.78 9.75
CA ALA A 39 6.63 5.70 10.73
C ALA A 39 5.89 6.85 10.00
N GLY A 40 4.66 7.16 10.44
CA GLY A 40 3.83 8.18 9.75
C GLY A 40 3.08 7.66 8.52
N MET A 41 2.97 6.35 8.35
CA MET A 41 2.18 5.71 7.31
C MET A 41 0.73 6.22 7.29
N SER A 42 0.25 6.57 6.10
CA SER A 42 -1.13 7.03 5.88
C SER A 42 -1.72 6.43 4.61
N VAL A 43 -3.06 6.39 4.57
CA VAL A 43 -3.83 5.92 3.42
C VAL A 43 -4.38 7.13 2.70
N ARG A 44 -4.26 7.16 1.37
CA ARG A 44 -4.88 8.19 0.56
C ARG A 44 -5.29 7.67 -0.82
N PRO A 45 -6.19 8.38 -1.53
CA PRO A 45 -6.46 8.09 -2.93
C PRO A 45 -5.22 8.22 -3.81
N LEU A 46 -5.14 7.37 -4.83
CA LEU A 46 -4.19 7.45 -5.92
C LEU A 46 -4.24 8.81 -6.62
N LYS A 47 -3.08 9.38 -6.90
CA LYS A 47 -2.89 10.57 -7.74
C LYS A 47 -2.32 10.17 -9.10
N ARG A 48 -2.55 11.01 -10.11
CA ARG A 48 -2.17 10.72 -11.51
C ARG A 48 -0.69 10.41 -11.70
N ASP A 49 0.17 11.17 -11.03
CA ASP A 49 1.62 11.14 -11.19
C ASP A 49 2.31 10.31 -10.10
N ASP A 50 1.53 9.53 -9.35
CA ASP A 50 2.07 8.64 -8.33
C ASP A 50 2.97 7.58 -8.96
N VAL A 51 4.15 7.42 -8.35
CA VAL A 51 5.12 6.41 -8.70
C VAL A 51 5.43 5.54 -7.49
N ILE A 52 5.68 4.26 -7.75
CA ILE A 52 6.18 3.33 -6.74
C ILE A 52 7.63 2.95 -7.07
N GLU A 53 8.47 2.96 -6.05
CA GLU A 53 9.85 2.51 -6.14
C GLU A 53 9.93 1.00 -6.38
N LEU A 54 10.80 0.63 -7.32
CA LEU A 54 11.14 -0.75 -7.66
C LEU A 54 12.48 -1.13 -7.02
N GLY A 55 12.84 -2.41 -7.14
CA GLY A 55 14.21 -2.85 -6.84
C GLY A 55 15.24 -2.16 -7.74
N ALA A 56 16.48 -2.06 -7.25
CA ALA A 56 17.63 -1.52 -7.99
C ALA A 56 17.48 -0.05 -8.47
N GLY A 57 16.68 0.77 -7.76
CA GLY A 57 16.54 2.21 -8.03
C GLY A 57 15.58 2.57 -9.17
N GLY A 58 14.87 1.58 -9.73
CA GLY A 58 13.80 1.84 -10.70
C GLY A 58 12.57 2.45 -10.05
N HIS A 59 11.73 3.11 -10.86
CA HIS A 59 10.42 3.60 -10.45
C HIS A 59 9.41 3.21 -11.53
N LYS A 60 8.15 3.01 -11.15
CA LYS A 60 7.07 2.76 -12.10
C LYS A 60 5.83 3.59 -11.76
N PRO A 61 5.14 4.17 -12.76
CA PRO A 61 3.83 4.78 -12.55
C PRO A 61 2.87 3.78 -11.93
N VAL A 62 2.15 4.19 -10.88
CA VAL A 62 1.18 3.30 -10.22
C VAL A 62 0.05 2.90 -11.16
N SER A 63 -0.31 3.76 -12.11
CA SER A 63 -1.29 3.45 -13.16
C SER A 63 -0.87 2.27 -14.05
N GLU A 64 0.43 2.11 -14.32
CA GLU A 64 0.99 0.97 -15.05
C GLU A 64 0.99 -0.28 -14.18
N VAL A 65 1.38 -0.16 -12.90
CA VAL A 65 1.35 -1.26 -11.92
C VAL A 65 -0.06 -1.85 -11.80
N LEU A 66 -1.08 -1.00 -11.71
CA LEU A 66 -2.48 -1.42 -11.66
C LEU A 66 -2.92 -2.08 -12.97
N ALA A 67 -2.44 -1.59 -14.11
CA ALA A 67 -2.73 -2.19 -15.42
C ALA A 67 -2.12 -3.59 -15.56
N GLU A 68 -0.87 -3.78 -15.12
CA GLU A 68 -0.20 -5.07 -15.10
C GLU A 68 -0.90 -6.09 -14.19
N ALA A 69 -1.56 -5.61 -13.14
CA ALA A 69 -2.39 -6.43 -12.25
C ALA A 69 -3.80 -6.71 -12.81
N GLY A 70 -4.12 -6.23 -14.03
CA GLY A 70 -5.42 -6.46 -14.68
C GLY A 70 -6.56 -5.59 -14.17
N ILE A 71 -6.28 -4.54 -13.37
CA ILE A 71 -7.30 -3.67 -12.81
C ILE A 71 -7.77 -2.68 -13.88
N GLY A 72 -9.09 -2.60 -14.12
CA GLY A 72 -9.68 -1.76 -15.15
C GLY A 72 -9.53 -0.28 -14.87
N ALA A 73 -9.47 0.57 -15.91
CA ALA A 73 -9.26 2.01 -15.73
C ALA A 73 -10.34 2.71 -14.87
N LEU A 74 -11.58 2.19 -14.91
CA LEU A 74 -12.68 2.68 -14.08
C LEU A 74 -12.50 2.29 -12.60
N ASP A 75 -11.97 1.10 -12.34
CA ASP A 75 -11.74 0.59 -10.98
C ASP A 75 -10.55 1.29 -10.31
N ARG A 76 -9.58 1.78 -11.08
CA ARG A 76 -8.42 2.54 -10.57
C ARG A 76 -8.79 3.90 -9.98
N LYS A 77 -9.98 4.41 -10.30
CA LYS A 77 -10.43 5.71 -9.83
C LYS A 77 -10.56 5.63 -8.30
N ASP A 78 -9.82 6.48 -7.61
CA ASP A 78 -9.77 6.52 -6.14
C ASP A 78 -9.14 5.27 -5.48
N TRP A 79 -8.36 4.46 -6.23
CA TRP A 79 -7.64 3.32 -5.67
C TRP A 79 -6.79 3.77 -4.48
N PRO A 80 -6.91 3.15 -3.30
CA PRO A 80 -6.15 3.59 -2.14
C PRO A 80 -4.69 3.16 -2.30
N VAL A 81 -3.80 4.07 -1.98
CA VAL A 81 -2.36 3.80 -1.82
C VAL A 81 -1.98 4.10 -0.39
N LEU A 82 -0.94 3.41 0.06
CA LEU A 82 -0.41 3.58 1.39
C LEU A 82 0.99 4.19 1.27
N GLU A 83 1.14 5.38 1.87
CA GLU A 83 2.30 6.25 1.70
C GLU A 83 2.96 6.64 3.02
N VAL A 84 4.23 7.05 2.93
CA VAL A 84 5.01 7.65 4.02
C VAL A 84 5.77 8.82 3.42
N ASP A 85 5.59 10.03 3.95
CA ASP A 85 6.29 11.25 3.50
C ASP A 85 6.26 11.46 1.97
N GLY A 86 5.13 11.17 1.33
CA GLY A 86 4.93 11.30 -0.11
C GLY A 86 5.51 10.17 -0.97
N ARG A 87 6.11 9.14 -0.35
CA ARG A 87 6.61 7.93 -1.02
C ARG A 87 5.62 6.79 -0.84
N ILE A 88 5.25 6.13 -1.93
CA ILE A 88 4.31 5.00 -1.86
C ILE A 88 5.04 3.76 -1.36
N ALA A 89 4.54 3.21 -0.25
CA ALA A 89 5.00 1.95 0.31
C ALA A 89 4.24 0.75 -0.28
N TRP A 90 2.96 0.93 -0.62
CA TRP A 90 2.12 -0.15 -1.10
C TRP A 90 1.00 0.29 -2.02
N VAL A 91 0.83 -0.48 -3.09
CA VAL A 91 -0.34 -0.49 -3.97
C VAL A 91 -1.07 -1.82 -3.73
N PRO A 92 -2.20 -1.81 -2.99
CA PRO A 92 -2.97 -3.02 -2.70
C PRO A 92 -3.38 -3.76 -3.97
N GLY A 93 -3.38 -5.09 -3.90
CA GLY A 93 -3.66 -5.96 -5.05
C GLY A 93 -2.49 -6.06 -6.04
N CYS A 94 -1.41 -5.28 -5.86
CA CYS A 94 -0.29 -5.26 -6.79
C CYS A 94 1.04 -5.57 -6.10
N ARG A 95 1.62 -4.58 -5.40
CA ARG A 95 3.02 -4.66 -4.93
C ARG A 95 3.35 -3.68 -3.82
N THR A 96 4.39 -4.03 -3.06
CA THR A 96 5.06 -3.16 -2.09
C THR A 96 6.36 -2.59 -2.65
N ALA A 97 6.81 -1.47 -2.07
CA ALA A 97 8.09 -0.84 -2.40
C ALA A 97 9.21 -1.42 -1.53
N PRO A 98 10.40 -1.78 -2.08
CA PRO A 98 11.44 -2.45 -1.33
C PRO A 98 12.00 -1.70 -0.12
N TRP A 99 11.95 -0.37 -0.13
CA TRP A 99 12.40 0.44 1.00
C TRP A 99 11.57 0.22 2.26
N SER A 100 10.31 -0.22 2.10
CA SER A 100 9.35 -0.44 3.19
C SER A 100 9.41 -1.85 3.79
N TRP A 101 10.17 -2.76 3.17
CA TRP A 101 10.21 -4.17 3.58
C TRP A 101 10.85 -4.37 4.94
N VAL A 102 10.34 -5.37 5.65
CA VAL A 102 10.97 -5.91 6.86
C VAL A 102 12.36 -6.43 6.53
N ARG A 103 13.31 -6.12 7.40
CA ARG A 103 14.72 -6.54 7.36
C ARG A 103 15.04 -7.37 8.58
N ASP A 104 16.20 -8.01 8.58
CA ASP A 104 16.67 -8.78 9.74
C ASP A 104 16.88 -7.92 10.98
N THR A 105 17.10 -6.62 10.81
CA THR A 105 17.28 -5.64 11.88
C THR A 105 15.97 -4.97 12.33
N SER A 106 14.83 -5.30 11.73
CA SER A 106 13.54 -4.71 12.07
C SER A 106 13.09 -5.16 13.46
N THR A 107 12.77 -4.22 14.33
CA THR A 107 12.25 -4.45 15.68
C THR A 107 10.80 -4.01 15.87
N SER A 108 10.22 -3.34 14.86
CA SER A 108 8.84 -2.90 14.82
C SER A 108 8.24 -3.26 13.47
N TYR A 109 6.93 -3.51 13.43
CA TYR A 109 6.22 -4.01 12.25
C TYR A 109 4.86 -3.31 12.09
N ARG A 110 4.45 -3.08 10.84
CA ARG A 110 3.08 -2.67 10.51
C ARG A 110 2.44 -3.70 9.60
N TYR A 111 1.31 -4.24 10.01
CA TYR A 111 0.49 -5.14 9.23
C TYR A 111 -0.58 -4.32 8.54
N ALA A 112 -0.64 -4.38 7.21
CA ALA A 112 -1.73 -3.77 6.46
C ALA A 112 -2.58 -4.83 5.76
N SER A 113 -3.90 -4.64 5.80
CA SER A 113 -4.88 -5.44 5.06
C SER A 113 -5.79 -4.52 4.27
N ALA A 114 -5.99 -4.84 3.00
CA ALA A 114 -6.91 -4.12 2.13
C ALA A 114 -8.13 -5.00 1.82
N HIS A 115 -9.30 -4.40 1.92
CA HIS A 115 -10.60 -5.08 1.81
C HIS A 115 -11.42 -4.39 0.74
N ILE A 116 -11.93 -5.16 -0.23
CA ILE A 116 -12.92 -4.69 -1.19
C ILE A 116 -14.28 -4.72 -0.50
N GLN A 117 -15.04 -3.64 -0.59
CA GLN A 117 -16.43 -3.62 -0.16
C GLN A 117 -17.32 -4.09 -1.32
N GLU A 118 -18.19 -5.07 -1.06
CA GLU A 118 -19.17 -5.63 -2.02
C GLU A 118 -20.45 -4.79 -2.10
#